data_AF-I0J136-F1
#
_entry.id   AF-I0J136-F1
#
_cell.length_a   1.000
_cell.length_b   1.000
_cell.length_c   1.000
_cell.angle_alpha   90.00
_cell.angle_beta   90.00
_cell.angle_gamma   90.00
#
_symmetry.space_group_name_H-M   'P 1'
#
loop_
_entity.id
_entity.type
_entity.pdbx_description
1 polymer ?
#
loop_
_entity_poly.entity_id
_entity_poly.type
_entity_poly.pdbx_seq_one_letter_code
_entity_poly.pdbx_strand_id
1 'polypeptide(L)' 'QAFQPHPQPCAQCPFDWIGFRGKCYRFSEDESNWTSSHNNCSALGASLAVLDSTED' A
#
# COMPACT_ATOMS: atom_id res chain seq x y z
N GLN A 1 3.28 -23.61 -29.20
CA GLN A 1 3.68 -22.61 -28.18
C GLN A 1 2.50 -21.67 -27.97
N ALA A 2 1.86 -21.73 -26.81
CA ALA A 2 0.73 -20.86 -26.49
C ALA A 2 1.26 -19.64 -25.74
N PHE A 3 1.00 -18.44 -26.26
CA PHE A 3 1.09 -17.21 -25.48
C PHE A 3 0.01 -17.30 -24.39
N GLN A 4 0.39 -17.74 -23.20
CA GLN A 4 -0.45 -17.64 -22.01
C GLN A 4 -0.34 -16.19 -21.54
N PRO A 5 -1.41 -15.37 -21.59
CA PRO A 5 -1.40 -14.11 -20.88
C PRO A 5 -1.41 -14.48 -19.41
N HIS A 6 -0.26 -14.39 -18.74
CA HIS A 6 -0.23 -14.49 -17.29
C HIS A 6 -1.12 -13.34 -16.79
N PRO A 7 -2.29 -13.59 -16.18
CA PRO A 7 -2.93 -12.54 -15.44
C PRO A 7 -1.91 -12.16 -14.37
N GLN A 8 -1.36 -10.96 -14.47
CA GLN A 8 -0.61 -10.37 -13.37
C GLN A 8 -1.49 -10.62 -12.15
N PRO A 9 -1.06 -11.39 -11.13
CA PRO A 9 -1.89 -11.58 -9.97
C PRO A 9 -2.24 -10.17 -9.53
N CYS A 10 -3.54 -9.83 -9.51
CA CYS A 10 -4.00 -8.57 -8.96
C CYS A 10 -3.23 -8.41 -7.66
N ALA A 11 -2.35 -7.41 -7.56
CA ALA A 11 -1.43 -7.31 -6.43
C ALA A 11 -2.30 -7.34 -5.17
N GLN A 12 -2.35 -8.50 -4.50
CA GLN A 12 -3.33 -8.73 -3.47
C GLN A 12 -2.79 -7.98 -2.28
N CYS A 13 -3.35 -6.80 -2.02
CA CYS A 13 -3.00 -6.06 -0.83
C CYS A 13 -3.27 -6.93 0.41
N PRO A 14 -2.50 -6.74 1.50
CA PRO A 14 -2.77 -7.45 2.73
C PRO A 14 -4.23 -7.26 3.16
N PHE A 15 -4.74 -8.20 3.96
CA PHE A 15 -6.10 -8.10 4.48
C PHE A 15 -6.29 -6.74 5.17
N ASP A 16 -7.41 -6.07 4.90
CA ASP A 16 -7.75 -4.73 5.44
C ASP A 16 -6.94 -3.55 4.84
N TRP A 17 -6.32 -3.74 3.66
CA TRP A 17 -5.63 -2.66 2.93
C TRP A 17 -6.38 -2.32 1.64
N ILE A 18 -6.32 -1.05 1.25
CA ILE A 18 -6.96 -0.51 0.05
C ILE A 18 -5.95 -0.56 -1.10
N GLY A 19 -6.29 -1.29 -2.16
CA GLY A 19 -5.51 -1.31 -3.40
C GLY A 19 -5.91 -0.18 -4.33
N PHE A 20 -4.96 0.67 -4.71
CA PHE A 20 -5.17 1.74 -5.68
C PHE A 20 -3.92 1.94 -6.54
N ARG A 21 -4.10 1.98 -7.87
CA ARG A 21 -3.02 2.21 -8.87
C ARG A 21 -1.76 1.35 -8.66
N GLY A 22 -1.92 0.09 -8.25
CA GLY A 22 -0.81 -0.84 -8.04
C GLY A 22 -0.04 -0.64 -6.71
N LYS A 23 -0.53 0.23 -5.83
CA LYS A 23 -0.06 0.44 -4.47
C LYS A 23 -1.11 -0.04 -3.46
N CYS A 24 -0.67 -0.34 -2.24
CA CYS A 24 -1.53 -0.73 -1.13
C CYS A 24 -1.44 0.33 -0.02
N TYR A 25 -2.59 0.81 0.42
CA TYR A 25 -2.71 1.87 1.42
C TYR A 25 -3.46 1.36 2.64
N ARG A 26 -3.04 1.84 3.81
CA ARG A 26 -3.73 1.63 5.08
C ARG A 26 -3.80 2.96 5.80
N PHE A 27 -4.97 3.29 6.32
CA PHE A 27 -5.16 4.41 7.22
C PHE A 27 -4.87 3.95 8.65
N SER A 28 -4.06 4.72 9.39
CA SER A 28 -3.92 4.55 10.83
C SER A 28 -5.18 5.13 11.49
N GLU A 29 -5.82 4.35 12.35
CA GLU A 29 -6.96 4.83 13.15
C GLU A 29 -6.50 5.73 14.31
N ASP A 30 -5.30 5.46 14.84
CA ASP A 30 -4.66 6.27 15.87
C ASP A 30 -3.92 7.48 15.28
N GLU A 31 -4.10 8.63 15.94
CA GLU A 31 -3.30 9.83 15.70
C GLU A 31 -1.94 9.72 16.41
N SER A 32 -0.86 9.95 15.66
CA SER A 32 0.48 10.03 16.23
C SER A 32 1.37 11.04 15.51
N ASN A 33 2.45 11.45 16.16
CA ASN A 33 3.46 12.29 15.52
C ASN A 33 4.12 11.55 14.35
N TRP A 34 4.77 12.31 13.46
CA TRP A 34 5.37 11.78 12.24
C TRP A 34 6.33 10.60 12.48
N THR A 35 7.21 10.70 13.49
CA THR A 35 8.21 9.66 13.79
C THR A 35 7.53 8.37 14.26
N SER A 36 6.54 8.48 15.14
CA SER A 36 5.75 7.34 15.60
C SER A 36 4.98 6.69 14.46
N SER A 37 4.32 7.48 13.62
CA SER A 37 3.58 6.99 12.45
C SER A 37 4.50 6.26 11.46
N HIS A 38 5.69 6.81 11.20
CA HIS A 38 6.71 6.20 10.36
C HIS A 38 7.15 4.83 10.89
N ASN A 39 7.48 4.76 12.18
CA ASN A 39 7.90 3.51 12.81
C ASN A 39 6.78 2.46 12.79
N ASN A 40 5.52 2.88 12.96
CA ASN A 40 4.37 1.99 12.86
C ASN A 40 4.20 1.41 11.45
N CYS A 41 4.26 2.24 10.41
CA CYS A 41 4.24 1.76 9.02
C CYS A 41 5.40 0.80 8.73
N SER A 42 6.61 1.12 9.23
CA SER A 42 7.79 0.28 9.07
C SER A 42 7.63 -1.10 9.75
N ALA A 43 7.02 -1.15 10.93
CA ALA A 43 6.72 -2.41 11.61
C ALA A 43 5.75 -3.31 10.84
N LEU A 44 4.90 -2.72 9.99
CA LEU A 44 3.99 -3.44 9.09
C LEU A 44 4.64 -3.82 7.74
N GLY A 45 5.94 -3.54 7.56
CA GLY A 45 6.64 -3.76 6.28
C GLY A 45 6.28 -2.75 5.19
N ALA A 46 5.78 -1.57 5.57
CA ALA A 46 5.38 -0.50 4.67
C ALA A 46 6.08 0.82 5.00
N SER A 47 5.78 1.85 4.21
CA SER A 47 6.26 3.22 4.41
C SER A 47 5.08 4.15 4.64
N LEU A 48 5.33 5.33 5.22
CA LEU A 48 4.32 6.40 5.22
C LEU A 48 3.89 6.71 3.78
N ALA A 49 2.60 6.92 3.59
CA ALA A 49 2.04 7.19 2.28
C ALA A 49 2.67 8.44 1.65
N VAL A 50 3.11 8.31 0.40
CA VAL A 50 3.62 9.41 -0.41
C VAL A 50 2.64 9.62 -1.56
N LEU A 51 2.03 10.80 -1.59
CA LEU A 51 1.13 11.22 -2.66
C LEU A 51 1.96 11.91 -3.73
N ASP A 52 2.18 11.21 -4.84
CA ASP A 52 3.04 11.68 -5.94
C ASP A 52 2.27 12.53 -6.97
N SER A 53 0.93 12.44 -6.95
CA SER A 53 0.06 13.16 -7.87
C SER A 53 -1.20 13.65 -7.18
N THR A 54 -1.91 14.60 -7.81
CA THR A 54 -3.22 15.07 -7.33
C THR A 54 -4.30 13.98 -7.37
N GLU A 55 -4.09 12.94 -8.16
CA GLU A 55 -5.02 11.82 -8.29
C GLU A 55 -4.66 10.61 -7.41
N ASP A 56 -3.59 10.71 -6.60
CA ASP A 56 -3.26 9.75 -5.54
C ASP A 56 -4.16 9.96 -4.31
#